data_AF-A0A498Q8J2-F1
#
_entry.id   AF-A0A498Q8J2-F1
#
_cell.length_a   1.000
_cell.length_b   1.000
_cell.length_c   1.000
_cell.angle_alpha   90.00
_cell.angle_beta   90.00
_cell.angle_gamma   90.00
#
_symmetry.space_group_name_H-M   'P 1'
#
loop_
_entity.id
_entity.type
_entity.pdbx_description
1 polymer ?
#
loop_
_entity_poly.entity_id
_entity_poly.type
_entity_poly.pdbx_seq_one_letter_code
_entity_poly.pdbx_strand_id
1 'polypeptide(L)'
;MNGMKFGIDVPTCLSGMAYPVSFATADEVIRIAVEAEALCFHEVAGNDHLSTQRFVREAWSVPPDYFEPLMMLATIAAKTSVARLATGILVLPMREPVLLAKQVATLDQISGGRVTLAVAAGGYREEFESVAPDLADASRTRLMAEGIEALRILFGQRRSTWAGTADSAISSRIPSRSSRRCRSSLAAMPRAPFAGRGSNVRVGCRPSSARTK
;
A
#
# COMPACT_ATOMS: atom_id res chain seq x y z
N MET A 1 -14.72 -24.91 -4.01
CA MET A 1 -13.39 -25.41 -3.60
C MET A 1 -12.46 -24.21 -3.44
N ASN A 2 -11.87 -23.98 -2.27
CA ASN A 2 -10.83 -22.95 -2.10
C ASN A 2 -9.50 -23.51 -2.58
N GLY A 3 -9.21 -23.38 -3.88
CA GLY A 3 -7.91 -23.71 -4.46
C GLY A 3 -6.84 -22.67 -4.10
N MET A 4 -5.56 -23.06 -4.29
CA MET A 4 -4.42 -22.15 -4.18
C MET A 4 -4.55 -21.02 -5.21
N LYS A 5 -4.18 -19.80 -4.80
CA LYS A 5 -4.24 -18.60 -5.64
C LYS A 5 -2.84 -18.06 -5.83
N PHE A 6 -2.50 -17.69 -7.06
CA PHE A 6 -1.20 -17.13 -7.43
C PHE A 6 -1.34 -15.65 -7.71
N GLY A 7 -0.36 -14.86 -7.28
CA GLY A 7 -0.20 -13.45 -7.64
C GLY A 7 1.19 -13.20 -8.21
N ILE A 8 1.41 -12.00 -8.73
CA ILE A 8 2.69 -11.58 -9.30
C ILE A 8 3.06 -10.17 -8.82
N ASP A 9 4.34 -9.97 -8.53
CA ASP A 9 4.92 -8.64 -8.32
C ASP A 9 5.32 -8.03 -9.67
N VAL A 10 4.84 -6.82 -9.96
CA VAL A 10 5.25 -6.06 -11.14
C VAL A 10 6.47 -5.18 -10.82
N PRO A 11 7.37 -4.96 -11.80
CA PRO A 11 8.66 -4.32 -11.55
C PRO A 11 8.53 -2.80 -11.39
N THR A 12 8.08 -2.40 -10.20
CA THR A 12 7.82 -1.00 -9.82
C THR A 12 9.04 -0.35 -9.19
N CYS A 13 9.71 -1.01 -8.24
CA CYS A 13 10.84 -0.42 -7.50
C CYS A 13 11.99 -1.40 -7.19
N LEU A 14 12.15 -2.50 -7.94
CA LEU A 14 13.18 -3.51 -7.64
C LEU A 14 14.34 -3.55 -8.64
N SER A 15 14.39 -2.63 -9.60
CA SER A 15 15.54 -2.48 -10.51
C SER A 15 16.80 -2.11 -9.71
N GLY A 16 17.92 -2.77 -10.02
CA GLY A 16 19.17 -2.71 -9.27
C GLY A 16 19.23 -3.55 -7.99
N MET A 17 18.12 -4.13 -7.55
CA MET A 17 18.04 -4.99 -6.36
C MET A 17 17.72 -6.45 -6.69
N ALA A 18 16.64 -6.68 -7.44
CA ALA A 18 16.22 -8.00 -7.89
C ALA A 18 16.43 -8.20 -9.40
N TYR A 19 16.47 -7.11 -10.17
CA TYR A 19 16.62 -7.10 -11.62
C TYR A 19 17.70 -6.09 -12.05
N PRO A 20 18.29 -6.18 -13.25
CA PRO A 20 19.24 -5.19 -13.77
C PRO A 20 18.69 -3.77 -13.86
N VAL A 21 19.57 -2.77 -14.03
CA VAL A 21 19.19 -1.39 -14.35
C VAL A 21 19.54 -1.10 -15.83
N SER A 22 18.66 -0.54 -16.66
CA SER A 22 17.19 -0.37 -16.54
C SER A 22 16.47 -1.71 -16.79
N PHE A 23 15.24 -1.87 -16.27
CA PHE A 23 14.49 -3.13 -16.40
C PHE A 23 13.19 -3.01 -17.18
N ALA A 24 12.33 -2.04 -16.84
CA ALA A 24 11.01 -1.92 -17.44
C ALA A 24 10.53 -0.47 -17.44
N THR A 25 9.95 -0.05 -18.56
CA THR A 25 9.21 1.20 -18.67
C THR A 25 7.85 1.10 -17.96
N ALA A 26 7.24 2.25 -17.64
CA ALA A 26 5.90 2.27 -17.04
C ALA A 26 4.85 1.53 -17.89
N ASP A 27 4.91 1.66 -19.21
CA ASP A 27 4.00 0.96 -20.14
C ASP A 27 4.21 -0.55 -20.11
N GLU A 28 5.44 -1.02 -19.99
CA GLU A 28 5.75 -2.45 -19.85
C GLU A 28 5.25 -3.00 -18.50
N VAL A 29 5.42 -2.26 -17.41
CA VAL A 29 4.84 -2.62 -16.10
C VAL A 29 3.32 -2.79 -16.19
N ILE A 30 2.64 -1.85 -16.85
CA ILE A 30 1.18 -1.91 -17.05
C ILE A 30 0.80 -3.11 -17.92
N ARG A 31 1.53 -3.37 -19.01
CA ARG A 31 1.31 -4.53 -19.88
C ARG A 31 1.46 -5.84 -19.12
N ILE A 32 2.51 -6.00 -18.31
CA ILE A 32 2.69 -7.20 -17.47
C ILE A 32 1.48 -7.43 -16.57
N ALA A 33 0.94 -6.38 -15.95
CA ALA A 33 -0.25 -6.49 -15.10
C ALA A 33 -1.51 -6.92 -15.87
N VAL A 34 -1.71 -6.39 -17.08
CA VAL A 34 -2.84 -6.75 -17.95
C VAL A 34 -2.72 -8.20 -18.41
N GLU A 35 -1.53 -8.63 -18.84
CA GLU A 35 -1.26 -10.02 -19.23
C GLU A 35 -1.43 -10.98 -18.04
N ALA A 36 -1.00 -10.58 -16.84
CA ALA A 36 -1.21 -11.37 -15.64
C ALA A 36 -2.70 -11.61 -15.36
N GLU A 37 -3.55 -10.60 -15.53
CA GLU A 37 -5.01 -10.78 -15.43
C GLU A 37 -5.54 -11.74 -16.50
N ALA A 38 -5.08 -11.61 -17.76
CA ALA A 38 -5.47 -12.50 -18.85
C ALA A 38 -5.06 -13.96 -18.60
N LEU A 39 -3.94 -14.17 -17.90
CA LEU A 39 -3.44 -15.46 -17.44
C LEU A 39 -4.07 -15.93 -16.11
N CYS A 40 -5.12 -15.26 -15.63
CA CYS A 40 -5.87 -15.60 -14.44
C CYS A 40 -5.08 -15.51 -13.11
N PHE A 41 -4.03 -14.68 -13.05
CA PHE A 41 -3.43 -14.34 -11.76
C PHE A 41 -4.45 -13.63 -10.88
N HIS A 42 -4.46 -14.00 -9.60
CA HIS A 42 -5.43 -13.48 -8.65
C HIS A 42 -5.11 -12.05 -8.21
N GLU A 43 -3.83 -11.69 -8.17
CA GLU A 43 -3.35 -10.43 -7.61
C GLU A 43 -2.11 -9.95 -8.36
N VAL A 44 -2.04 -8.64 -8.57
CA VAL A 44 -0.86 -7.92 -9.05
C VAL A 44 -0.39 -7.00 -7.94
N ALA A 45 0.90 -7.03 -7.63
CA ALA A 45 1.48 -6.30 -6.51
C ALA A 45 2.62 -5.35 -6.94
N GLY A 46 2.66 -4.15 -6.36
CA GLY A 46 3.70 -3.13 -6.58
C GLY A 46 4.52 -2.86 -5.31
N ASN A 47 5.84 -2.84 -5.46
CA ASN A 47 6.82 -2.58 -4.39
C ASN A 47 7.01 -1.08 -4.15
N ASP A 48 7.53 -0.72 -2.98
CA ASP A 48 7.66 0.68 -2.57
C ASP A 48 9.11 1.04 -2.23
N HIS A 49 9.67 2.00 -2.97
CA HIS A 49 10.88 2.73 -2.60
C HIS A 49 10.74 4.19 -3.04
N LEU A 50 10.99 5.12 -2.10
CA LEU A 50 10.94 6.55 -2.33
C LEU A 50 12.30 7.12 -2.75
N SER A 51 13.39 6.43 -2.42
CA SER A 51 14.73 6.80 -2.87
C SER A 51 15.57 5.57 -3.21
N THR A 52 16.48 5.71 -4.17
CA THR A 52 17.41 4.66 -4.56
C THR A 52 18.40 4.37 -3.45
N GLN A 53 18.64 3.11 -3.10
CA GLN A 53 19.60 2.72 -2.06
C GLN A 53 21.05 3.00 -2.49
N ARG A 54 21.94 3.24 -1.53
CA ARG A 54 23.36 3.53 -1.77
C ARG A 54 24.04 2.46 -2.59
N PHE A 55 23.83 1.18 -2.26
CA PHE A 55 24.46 0.08 -3.00
C PHE A 55 24.00 0.02 -4.46
N VAL A 56 22.75 0.43 -4.75
CA VAL A 56 22.25 0.53 -6.12
C VAL A 56 22.92 1.71 -6.85
N ARG A 57 23.02 2.88 -6.19
CA ARG A 57 23.72 4.06 -6.77
C ARG A 57 25.20 3.82 -7.01
N GLU A 58 25.85 2.99 -6.19
CA GLU A 58 27.27 2.64 -6.34
C GLU A 58 27.49 1.58 -7.43
N ALA A 59 26.55 0.64 -7.58
CA ALA A 59 26.66 -0.44 -8.56
C ALA A 59 26.30 -0.02 -10.00
N TRP A 60 25.49 1.03 -10.16
CA TRP A 60 24.94 1.42 -11.46
C TRP A 60 25.17 2.90 -11.76
N SER A 61 25.60 3.20 -13.00
CA SER A 61 25.89 4.57 -13.45
C SER A 61 24.65 5.37 -13.87
N VAL A 62 23.49 4.71 -13.98
CA VAL A 62 22.20 5.31 -14.33
C VAL A 62 21.18 5.00 -13.24
N PRO A 63 20.20 5.89 -13.00
CA PRO A 63 19.19 5.66 -11.97
C PRO A 63 18.26 4.48 -12.34
N PRO A 64 17.74 3.75 -11.35
CA PRO A 64 16.79 2.67 -11.59
C PRO A 64 15.38 3.19 -11.92
N ASP A 65 14.59 2.35 -12.58
CA ASP A 65 13.19 2.63 -12.91
C ASP A 65 12.29 2.44 -11.68
N TYR A 66 12.28 3.42 -10.75
CA TYR A 66 11.45 3.39 -9.55
C TYR A 66 10.16 4.19 -9.75
N PHE A 67 9.02 3.50 -9.77
CA PHE A 67 7.69 4.07 -9.96
C PHE A 67 6.90 4.06 -8.67
N GLU A 68 6.16 5.14 -8.39
CA GLU A 68 5.28 5.21 -7.21
C GLU A 68 4.18 4.14 -7.30
N PRO A 69 4.09 3.20 -6.34
CA PRO A 69 3.25 2.01 -6.47
C PRO A 69 1.75 2.34 -6.54
N LEU A 70 1.24 3.31 -5.79
CA LEU A 70 -0.19 3.63 -5.80
C LEU A 70 -0.62 4.28 -7.12
N MET A 71 0.24 5.09 -7.74
CA MET A 71 0.01 5.66 -9.07
C MET A 71 0.02 4.57 -10.16
N MET A 72 0.96 3.63 -10.08
CA MET A 72 1.00 2.48 -11.01
C MET A 72 -0.23 1.60 -10.85
N LEU A 73 -0.59 1.26 -9.61
CA LEU A 73 -1.79 0.46 -9.33
C LEU A 73 -3.07 1.17 -9.77
N ALA A 74 -3.16 2.51 -9.65
CA ALA A 74 -4.31 3.26 -10.16
C ALA A 74 -4.43 3.17 -11.69
N THR A 75 -3.30 3.22 -12.40
CA THR A 75 -3.27 3.08 -13.86
C THR A 75 -3.62 1.66 -14.28
N ILE A 76 -3.07 0.65 -13.59
CA ILE A 76 -3.42 -0.76 -13.78
C ILE A 76 -4.90 -1.00 -13.49
N ALA A 77 -5.46 -0.38 -12.44
CA ALA A 77 -6.88 -0.49 -12.09
C ALA A 77 -7.79 -0.04 -13.24
N ALA A 78 -7.39 1.00 -13.99
CA ALA A 78 -8.14 1.50 -15.13
C ALA A 78 -8.05 0.58 -16.38
N LYS A 79 -7.11 -0.36 -16.41
CA LYS A 79 -6.86 -1.28 -17.53
C LYS A 79 -7.22 -2.74 -17.21
N THR A 80 -7.62 -3.04 -15.98
CA THR A 80 -7.94 -4.37 -15.46
C THR A 80 -9.29 -4.36 -14.77
N SER A 81 -9.93 -5.52 -14.63
CA SER A 81 -11.31 -5.61 -14.13
C SER A 81 -11.54 -6.62 -13.01
N VAL A 82 -10.65 -7.59 -12.82
CA VAL A 82 -10.84 -8.74 -11.93
C VAL A 82 -9.68 -8.93 -10.95
N ALA A 83 -8.44 -8.82 -11.42
CA ALA A 83 -7.24 -9.04 -10.62
C ALA A 83 -7.21 -8.08 -9.41
N ARG A 84 -6.85 -8.60 -8.25
CA ARG A 84 -6.64 -7.78 -7.05
C ARG A 84 -5.39 -6.93 -7.22
N LEU A 85 -5.38 -5.78 -6.55
CA LEU A 85 -4.29 -4.81 -6.62
C LEU A 85 -3.69 -4.65 -5.24
N ALA A 86 -2.42 -5.02 -5.08
CA ALA A 86 -1.76 -5.00 -3.79
C ALA A 86 -0.51 -4.12 -3.76
N THR A 87 -0.19 -3.60 -2.59
CA THR A 87 1.16 -3.14 -2.29
C THR A 87 1.97 -4.33 -1.80
N GLY A 88 3.14 -4.58 -2.37
CA GLY A 88 4.00 -5.72 -2.06
C GLY A 88 5.46 -5.33 -1.80
N ILE A 89 5.79 -4.41 -0.89
CA ILE A 89 5.01 -3.93 0.24
C ILE A 89 5.23 -2.43 0.46
N LEU A 90 4.20 -1.69 0.92
CA LEU A 90 4.30 -0.24 1.16
C LEU A 90 4.98 0.05 2.50
N VAL A 91 5.92 1.00 2.52
CA VAL A 91 6.70 1.33 3.72
C VAL A 91 5.99 2.42 4.51
N LEU A 92 5.13 2.00 5.44
CA LEU A 92 4.19 2.89 6.13
C LEU A 92 4.84 4.02 6.94
N PRO A 93 5.97 3.83 7.65
CA PRO A 93 6.62 4.92 8.37
C PRO A 93 7.06 6.10 7.48
N MET A 94 7.19 5.88 6.17
CA MET A 94 7.58 6.91 5.21
C MET A 94 6.38 7.61 4.56
N ARG A 95 5.14 7.27 4.96
CA ARG A 95 3.92 7.81 4.37
C ARG A 95 3.15 8.63 5.40
N GLU A 96 2.62 9.75 4.94
CA GLU A 96 1.69 10.55 5.72
C GLU A 96 0.34 9.80 5.83
N PRO A 97 -0.11 9.39 7.03
CA PRO A 97 -1.25 8.49 7.16
C PRO A 97 -2.57 9.02 6.56
N VAL A 98 -2.79 10.33 6.63
CA VAL A 98 -4.03 10.95 6.16
C VAL A 98 -4.08 11.00 4.63
N LEU A 99 -2.99 11.42 4.00
CA LEU A 99 -2.81 11.41 2.55
C LEU A 99 -2.86 9.99 2.02
N LEU A 100 -2.18 9.05 2.68
CA LEU A 100 -2.22 7.64 2.31
C LEU A 100 -3.64 7.08 2.37
N ALA A 101 -4.40 7.38 3.43
CA ALA A 101 -5.79 6.98 3.52
C ALA A 101 -6.63 7.54 2.36
N LYS A 102 -6.40 8.80 1.98
CA LYS A 102 -7.08 9.43 0.84
C LYS A 102 -6.71 8.75 -0.49
N GLN A 103 -5.42 8.48 -0.72
CA GLN A 103 -4.92 7.82 -1.93
C GLN A 103 -5.50 6.41 -2.05
N VAL A 104 -5.41 5.60 -1.00
CA VAL A 104 -5.92 4.22 -0.99
C VAL A 104 -7.44 4.17 -1.13
N ALA A 105 -8.18 5.06 -0.46
CA ALA A 105 -9.64 5.15 -0.64
C ALA A 105 -10.02 5.55 -2.07
N THR A 106 -9.22 6.39 -2.73
CA THR A 106 -9.43 6.76 -4.13
C THR A 106 -9.16 5.57 -5.06
N LEU A 107 -8.06 4.86 -4.85
CA LEU A 107 -7.72 3.64 -5.59
C LEU A 107 -8.77 2.53 -5.40
N ASP A 108 -9.31 2.38 -4.18
CA ASP A 108 -10.40 1.44 -3.90
C ASP A 108 -11.66 1.76 -4.71
N GLN A 109 -12.01 3.04 -4.85
CA GLN A 109 -13.14 3.46 -5.70
C GLN A 109 -12.85 3.23 -7.19
N ILE A 110 -11.65 3.60 -7.68
CA ILE A 110 -11.27 3.41 -9.08
C ILE A 110 -11.28 1.91 -9.46
N SER A 111 -10.75 1.07 -8.59
CA SER A 111 -10.63 -0.37 -8.83
C SER A 111 -11.92 -1.15 -8.55
N GLY A 112 -12.94 -0.53 -7.95
CA GLY A 112 -14.18 -1.22 -7.57
C GLY A 112 -14.01 -2.19 -6.39
N GLY A 113 -13.13 -1.87 -5.42
CA GLY A 113 -12.94 -2.66 -4.20
C GLY A 113 -11.89 -3.76 -4.31
N ARG A 114 -10.98 -3.68 -5.29
CA ARG A 114 -9.98 -4.73 -5.56
C ARG A 114 -8.67 -4.55 -4.78
N VAL A 115 -8.56 -3.53 -3.93
CA VAL A 115 -7.30 -3.17 -3.26
C VAL A 115 -6.99 -4.07 -2.06
N THR A 116 -5.72 -4.44 -1.91
CA THR A 116 -5.10 -4.98 -0.71
C THR A 116 -3.98 -4.01 -0.28
N LEU A 117 -4.10 -3.37 0.89
CA LEU A 117 -3.02 -2.53 1.43
C LEU A 117 -2.16 -3.38 2.38
N ALA A 118 -1.05 -3.92 1.89
CA ALA A 118 -0.03 -4.53 2.73
C ALA A 118 1.06 -3.51 3.09
N VAL A 119 1.45 -3.49 4.36
CA VAL A 119 2.38 -2.50 4.91
C VAL A 119 3.53 -3.12 5.69
N ALA A 120 4.70 -2.47 5.64
CA ALA A 120 5.91 -2.85 6.36
C ALA A 120 6.59 -1.65 7.01
N ALA A 121 7.51 -1.94 7.94
CA ALA A 121 8.32 -0.93 8.62
C ALA A 121 9.49 -0.39 7.74
N GLY A 122 9.81 -1.09 6.64
CA GLY A 122 10.94 -0.76 5.77
C GLY A 122 12.27 -1.35 6.24
N GLY A 123 13.10 -1.78 5.30
CA GLY A 123 14.41 -2.39 5.57
C GLY A 123 15.54 -1.36 5.65
N TYR A 124 15.53 -0.36 4.76
CA TYR A 124 16.66 0.55 4.57
C TYR A 124 16.57 1.76 5.49
N ARG A 125 17.55 1.90 6.39
CA ARG A 125 17.62 3.03 7.33
C ARG A 125 17.90 4.34 6.61
N GLU A 126 18.82 4.34 5.66
CA GLU A 126 19.18 5.53 4.87
C GLU A 126 17.99 6.11 4.07
N GLU A 127 17.10 5.25 3.60
CA GLU A 127 15.89 5.69 2.88
C GLU A 127 14.89 6.34 3.84
N PHE A 128 14.82 5.87 5.09
CA PHE A 128 13.94 6.45 6.09
C PHE A 128 14.47 7.79 6.59
N GLU A 129 15.77 7.88 6.84
CA GLU A 129 16.43 9.11 7.26
C GLU A 129 16.35 10.22 6.20
N SER A 130 16.29 9.86 4.90
CA SER A 130 16.17 10.85 3.83
C SER A 130 14.80 11.51 3.77
N VAL A 131 13.73 10.81 4.19
CA VAL A 131 12.35 11.32 4.16
C VAL A 131 11.86 11.83 5.51
N ALA A 132 12.43 11.34 6.61
CA ALA A 132 12.07 11.70 7.98
C ALA A 132 13.33 11.90 8.84
N PRO A 133 14.18 12.88 8.51
CA PRO A 133 15.45 13.10 9.22
C PRO A 133 15.26 13.40 10.70
N ASP A 134 14.19 14.11 11.07
CA ASP A 134 13.85 14.44 12.45
C ASP A 134 13.42 13.21 13.27
N LEU A 135 13.12 12.10 12.61
CA LEU A 135 12.71 10.83 13.21
C LEU A 135 13.75 9.73 13.02
N ALA A 136 14.99 10.05 12.62
CA ALA A 136 16.02 9.06 12.29
C ALA A 136 16.21 7.95 13.35
N ASP A 137 16.09 8.30 14.63
CA ASP A 137 16.24 7.38 15.76
C ASP A 137 14.92 6.76 16.25
N ALA A 138 13.79 7.14 15.66
CA ALA A 138 12.49 6.60 16.00
C ALA A 138 12.37 5.11 15.61
N SER A 139 11.62 4.36 16.41
CA SER A 139 11.32 2.96 16.10
C SER A 139 10.35 2.86 14.92
N ARG A 140 10.86 2.51 13.74
CA ARG A 140 10.05 2.30 12.52
C ARG A 140 8.93 1.26 12.70
N THR A 141 9.14 0.23 13.51
CA THR A 141 8.09 -0.76 13.82
C THR A 141 6.98 -0.14 14.66
N ARG A 142 7.32 0.74 15.60
CA ARG A 142 6.33 1.50 16.39
C ARG A 142 5.57 2.48 15.51
N LEU A 143 6.27 3.24 14.66
CA LEU A 143 5.65 4.15 13.68
C LEU A 143 4.69 3.40 12.74
N MET A 144 5.07 2.20 12.27
CA MET A 144 4.18 1.35 11.48
C MET A 144 2.93 0.95 12.28
N ALA A 145 3.07 0.53 13.54
CA ALA A 145 1.94 0.17 14.37
C ALA A 145 0.98 1.35 14.60
N GLU A 146 1.51 2.54 14.88
CA GLU A 146 0.76 3.79 15.03
C GLU A 146 0.05 4.17 13.71
N GLY A 147 0.74 4.06 12.57
CA GLY A 147 0.15 4.28 11.25
C GLY A 147 -0.98 3.31 10.92
N ILE A 148 -0.87 2.02 11.29
CA ILE A 148 -1.95 1.04 11.10
C ILE A 148 -3.18 1.42 11.93
N GLU A 149 -2.98 1.89 13.17
CA GLU A 149 -4.07 2.39 13.99
C GLU A 149 -4.74 3.61 13.38
N ALA A 150 -3.96 4.58 12.91
CA ALA A 150 -4.45 5.76 12.21
C ALA A 150 -5.31 5.37 10.99
N LEU A 151 -4.80 4.48 10.13
CA LEU A 151 -5.52 3.99 8.95
C LEU A 151 -6.82 3.27 9.31
N ARG A 152 -6.83 2.44 10.37
CA ARG A 152 -8.04 1.77 10.85
C ARG A 152 -9.11 2.75 11.29
N ILE A 153 -8.72 3.83 11.98
CA ILE A 153 -9.64 4.90 12.40
C ILE A 153 -10.16 5.65 11.16
N LEU A 154 -9.26 6.07 10.27
CA LEU A 154 -9.59 6.85 9.06
C LEU A 154 -10.52 6.09 8.11
N PHE A 155 -10.34 4.77 7.96
CA PHE A 155 -11.23 3.94 7.13
C PHE A 155 -12.52 3.52 7.84
N GLY A 156 -12.48 3.37 9.17
CA GLY A 156 -13.60 2.84 9.95
C GLY A 156 -14.67 3.88 10.29
N GLN A 157 -14.33 5.16 10.31
CA GLN A 157 -15.19 6.21 10.84
C GLN A 157 -15.57 7.26 9.78
N ARG A 158 -16.82 7.75 9.83
CA ARG A 158 -17.29 8.83 8.95
C ARG A 158 -16.66 10.18 9.26
N ARG A 159 -16.35 10.41 10.53
CA ARG A 159 -15.62 11.58 11.02
C ARG A 159 -14.68 11.06 12.08
N SER A 160 -13.41 11.39 11.94
CA SER A 160 -12.38 10.96 12.86
C SER A 160 -11.45 12.13 13.16
N THR A 161 -10.88 12.10 14.35
CA THR A 161 -9.70 12.88 14.70
C THR A 161 -8.67 11.88 15.15
N TRP A 162 -7.44 12.04 14.67
CA TRP A 162 -6.31 11.26 15.14
C TRP A 162 -5.25 12.23 15.62
N ALA A 163 -4.71 11.95 16.80
CA ALA A 163 -3.56 12.65 17.36
C ALA A 163 -2.50 11.58 17.57
N GLY A 164 -1.47 11.60 16.73
CA GLY A 164 -0.30 10.76 16.89
C GLY A 164 0.45 11.07 18.18
N THR A 165 1.51 10.31 18.43
CA THR A 165 2.52 10.64 19.42
C THR A 165 3.38 11.82 18.93
N ALA A 166 4.24 12.38 19.79
CA ALA A 166 5.13 13.49 19.39
C ALA A 166 6.03 13.10 18.20
N ASP A 167 6.36 11.80 18.07
CA ASP A 167 7.12 11.22 16.97
C ASP A 167 6.28 11.03 15.68
N SER A 168 4.96 11.25 15.74
CA SER A 168 4.02 11.07 14.63
C SER A 168 3.10 12.28 14.43
N ALA A 169 3.54 13.47 14.86
CA ALA A 169 2.76 14.69 14.98
C ALA A 169 2.15 15.18 13.66
N ILE A 170 0.96 14.67 13.33
CA ILE A 170 0.04 15.26 12.34
C ILE A 170 -1.36 15.26 12.94
N SER A 171 -1.76 16.39 13.52
CA SER A 171 -3.15 16.64 13.91
C SER A 171 -3.91 17.17 12.69
N SER A 172 -4.85 16.41 12.15
CA SER A 172 -5.80 16.94 11.17
C SER A 172 -7.23 16.51 11.48
N ARG A 173 -8.15 17.47 11.41
CA ARG A 173 -9.60 17.23 11.45
C ARG A 173 -10.08 17.05 10.03
N ILE A 174 -10.65 15.89 9.69
CA ILE A 174 -11.15 15.65 8.33
C ILE A 174 -12.60 15.15 8.35
N PRO A 175 -13.52 15.79 7.61
CA PRO A 175 -14.82 15.23 7.32
C PRO A 175 -14.69 14.21 6.18
N SER A 176 -14.95 12.92 6.44
CA SER A 176 -14.95 11.91 5.38
C SER A 176 -16.26 11.99 4.56
N ARG A 177 -16.12 12.25 3.25
CA ARG A 177 -17.19 12.06 2.25
C ARG A 177 -17.03 10.68 1.63
N SER A 178 -17.34 9.65 2.41
CA SER A 178 -17.80 8.38 1.83
C SER A 178 -19.33 8.37 1.91
N SER A 179 -20.00 8.44 0.76
CA SER A 179 -21.46 8.31 0.65
C SER A 179 -21.93 6.86 0.78
N ARG A 180 -21.02 5.89 0.97
CA ARG A 180 -21.34 4.47 1.13
C ARG A 180 -21.03 4.02 2.56
N ARG A 181 -22.03 3.40 3.19
CA ARG A 181 -21.98 2.88 4.56
C ARG A 181 -20.95 1.75 4.63
N CYS A 182 -19.73 2.04 5.06
CA CYS A 182 -18.72 1.03 5.33
C CYS A 182 -19.15 0.29 6.63
N ARG A 183 -19.74 -0.91 6.52
CA ARG A 183 -19.97 -1.81 7.67
C ARG A 183 -18.77 -2.75 7.76
N SER A 184 -17.97 -2.62 8.82
CA SER A 184 -16.96 -3.61 9.18
C SER A 184 -17.64 -4.85 9.75
N SER A 185 -17.50 -6.01 9.09
CA SER A 185 -17.71 -7.30 9.74
C SER A 185 -16.42 -7.69 10.43
N LEU A 186 -16.39 -7.60 11.77
CA LEU A 186 -15.33 -8.21 12.57
C LEU A 186 -15.43 -9.75 12.42
N ALA A 187 -14.41 -10.37 11.85
CA ALA A 187 -14.08 -11.74 12.21
C ALA A 187 -12.89 -11.63 13.18
N ALA A 188 -13.18 -11.63 14.48
CA ALA A 188 -12.15 -11.77 15.50
C ALA A 188 -11.71 -13.25 15.49
N MET A 189 -10.47 -13.51 15.05
CA MET A 189 -9.82 -14.78 15.37
C MET A 189 -9.08 -14.65 16.70
N PRO A 190 -9.09 -15.69 17.55
CA PRO A 190 -8.48 -15.64 18.88
C PRO A 190 -6.96 -15.43 18.79
N ARG A 191 -6.43 -14.66 19.75
CA ARG A 191 -5.01 -14.31 19.87
C ARG A 191 -4.15 -15.57 20.03
N ALA A 192 -3.23 -15.78 19.09
CA ALA A 192 -2.05 -16.61 19.29
C ALA A 192 -0.82 -15.67 19.42
N PRO A 193 0.21 -16.04 20.22
CA PRO A 193 1.42 -15.24 20.33
C PRO A 193 2.23 -15.43 19.04
N PHE A 194 2.57 -14.35 18.34
CA PHE A 194 3.42 -14.46 17.14
C PHE A 194 4.49 -13.38 17.09
N ALA A 195 5.73 -13.86 16.97
CA ALA A 195 6.93 -13.12 16.64
C ALA A 195 6.86 -12.59 15.19
N GLY A 196 7.64 -11.53 14.90
CA GLY A 196 7.48 -10.65 13.75
C GLY A 196 7.26 -11.30 12.37
N ARG A 197 6.39 -10.65 11.58
CA ARG A 197 6.42 -10.45 10.11
C ARG A 197 5.07 -9.85 9.66
N GLY A 198 5.13 -8.81 8.81
CA GLY A 198 4.07 -8.19 7.99
C GLY A 198 2.60 -8.24 8.45
N SER A 199 1.98 -7.07 8.60
CA SER A 199 0.54 -6.94 8.87
C SER A 199 -0.22 -6.44 7.64
N ASN A 200 -1.23 -7.20 7.22
CA ASN A 200 -2.15 -6.82 6.13
C ASN A 200 -3.33 -6.01 6.67
N VAL A 201 -3.65 -4.88 6.03
CA VAL A 201 -4.87 -4.10 6.31
C VAL A 201 -5.82 -4.25 5.12
N ARG A 202 -6.99 -4.87 5.33
CA ARG A 202 -8.04 -4.91 4.30
C ARG A 202 -8.86 -3.63 4.36
N VAL A 203 -8.84 -2.88 3.26
CA VAL A 203 -9.83 -1.84 2.98
C VAL A 203 -10.98 -2.52 2.26
N GLY A 204 -12.22 -2.25 2.68
CA GLY A 204 -13.39 -2.83 2.03
C GLY A 204 -14.65 -2.07 2.40
N CYS A 205 -15.13 -1.22 1.48
CA CYS A 205 -16.50 -0.72 1.56
C CYS A 205 -17.40 -1.60 0.69
N ARG A 206 -18.26 -2.40 1.34
CA ARG A 206 -19.31 -3.13 0.62
C ARG A 206 -20.32 -2.15 0.00
N PRO A 207 -20.88 -2.43 -1.18
CA PRO A 207 -21.99 -1.66 -1.71
C PRO A 207 -23.19 -1.76 -0.76
N SER A 208 -23.84 -0.62 -0.50
CA SER A 208 -25.14 -0.57 0.18
C SER A 208 -26.15 -1.32 -0.68
N SER A 209 -26.77 -2.39 -0.18
CA SER A 209 -28.01 -2.87 -0.79
C SER A 209 -29.00 -1.72 -0.78
N ALA A 210 -29.50 -1.36 -1.96
CA ALA A 210 -30.61 -0.41 -2.06
C ALA A 210 -31.79 -1.04 -1.32
N ARG A 211 -32.33 -0.36 -0.29
CA ARG A 211 -33.68 -0.65 0.16
C ARG A 211 -34.61 -0.25 -0.97
N THR A 212 -35.08 -1.23 -1.74
CA THR A 212 -36.37 -1.08 -2.40
C THR A 212 -37.41 -0.78 -1.33
N LYS A 213 -38.23 0.24 -1.61
CA LYS A 213 -39.21 0.85 -0.70
C LYS A 213 -40.17 -0.17 -0.11
#